data_AF-A0AAV5ZEG3-F1
#
_entry.id   AF-A0AAV5ZEG3-F1
#
_cell.length_a   1.000
_cell.length_b   1.000
_cell.length_c   1.000
_cell.angle_alpha   90.00
_cell.angle_beta   90.00
_cell.angle_gamma   90.00
#
_symmetry.space_group_name_H-M   'P 1'
#
loop_
_entity.id
_entity.type
_entity.pdbx_description
1 polymer ?
#
loop_
_entity_poly.entity_id
_entity_poly.type
_entity_poly.pdbx_seq_one_letter_code
_entity_poly.pdbx_strand_id
1 'polypeptide(L)'
;MTIRILDPTVSAEESAGVAIAKRVADLDGKVLGLLHNGKVNGDHLLELVREQLGARYRLREVVVIRKPSASRVADESDLDRLARECDAVVTAIGD
;
A
#
# COMPACT_ATOMS: atom_id res chain seq x y z
N MET A 1 -28.14 -31.18 10.38
CA MET A 1 -27.69 -29.97 9.66
C MET A 1 -26.40 -29.52 10.30
N THR A 2 -25.31 -29.40 9.53
CA THR A 2 -23.97 -29.14 10.08
C THR A 2 -23.54 -27.73 9.70
N ILE A 3 -23.09 -26.95 10.67
CA ILE A 3 -22.52 -25.62 10.45
C ILE A 3 -21.00 -25.76 10.50
N ARG A 4 -20.30 -25.18 9.53
CA ARG A 4 -18.83 -25.09 9.51
C ARG A 4 -18.43 -23.70 10.00
N ILE A 5 -17.72 -23.65 11.12
CA ILE A 5 -17.13 -22.43 11.67
C ILE A 5 -15.66 -22.43 11.26
N LEU A 6 -15.20 -21.33 10.66
CA LEU A 6 -13.80 -21.13 10.33
C LEU A 6 -13.14 -20.39 11.49
N ASP A 7 -11.95 -20.84 11.89
CA ASP A 7 -11.10 -20.13 12.83
C ASP A 7 -10.24 -19.12 12.04
N PRO A 8 -10.41 -17.80 12.25
CA PRO A 8 -9.64 -16.78 11.54
C PRO A 8 -8.27 -16.53 12.20
N THR A 9 -7.85 -17.33 13.18
CA THR A 9 -6.53 -17.21 13.80
C THR A 9 -5.45 -17.87 12.95
N VAL A 10 -4.33 -17.16 12.83
CA VAL A 10 -3.08 -17.68 12.26
C VAL A 10 -2.22 -18.19 13.42
N SER A 11 -1.62 -19.37 13.28
CA SER A 11 -0.68 -19.89 14.28
C SER A 11 0.58 -19.00 14.33
N ALA A 12 1.18 -18.86 15.51
CA ALA A 12 2.33 -17.97 15.74
C ALA A 12 3.60 -18.32 14.94
N GLU A 13 3.58 -19.40 14.15
CA GLU A 13 4.73 -20.00 13.48
C GLU A 13 5.00 -19.41 12.08
N GLU A 14 4.08 -18.61 11.51
CA GLU A 14 4.22 -18.07 10.14
C GLU A 14 4.57 -16.57 10.11
N SER A 15 5.71 -16.22 10.71
CA SER A 15 6.40 -14.96 10.41
C SER A 15 7.91 -15.17 10.47
N ALA A 16 8.41 -16.09 9.65
CA ALA A 16 9.84 -16.16 9.37
C ALA A 16 10.30 -14.76 8.92
N GLY A 17 11.20 -14.14 9.71
CA GLY A 17 11.58 -12.73 9.66
C GLY A 17 11.49 -12.07 8.28
N VAL A 18 10.33 -11.48 7.99
CA VAL A 18 10.12 -10.73 6.76
C VAL A 18 11.02 -9.51 6.81
N ALA A 19 11.94 -9.42 5.85
CA ALA A 19 12.83 -8.26 5.74
C ALA A 19 11.98 -7.02 5.42
N ILE A 20 12.02 -6.03 6.31
CA ILE A 20 11.35 -4.75 6.10
C ILE A 20 12.07 -3.99 4.98
N ALA A 21 11.31 -3.25 4.17
CA ALA A 21 11.85 -2.37 3.15
C ALA A 21 12.87 -1.39 3.76
N LYS A 22 13.98 -1.14 3.03
CA LYS A 22 15.00 -0.19 3.47
C LYS A 22 14.40 1.21 3.52
N ARG A 23 14.68 1.95 4.59
CA ARG A 23 14.25 3.34 4.74
C ARG A 23 15.01 4.22 3.75
N VAL A 24 14.27 4.99 2.95
CA VAL A 24 14.83 6.10 2.16
C VAL A 24 15.17 7.29 3.06
N ALA A 25 16.22 8.04 2.72
CA ALA A 25 16.65 9.19 3.51
C ALA A 25 15.65 10.36 3.42
N ASP A 26 15.12 10.60 2.22
CA ASP A 26 14.11 11.60 1.89
C ASP A 26 13.30 11.15 0.66
N LEU A 27 12.40 12.02 0.18
CA LEU A 27 11.59 11.80 -1.02
C LEU A 27 12.01 12.68 -2.22
N ASP A 28 13.09 13.45 -2.12
CA ASP A 28 13.56 14.28 -3.23
C ASP A 28 14.07 13.40 -4.39
N GLY A 29 13.54 13.65 -5.59
CA GLY A 29 13.81 12.87 -6.80
C GLY A 29 13.29 11.44 -6.77
N LYS A 30 12.44 11.08 -5.80
CA LYS A 30 11.88 9.72 -5.63
C LYS A 30 10.53 9.56 -6.31
N VAL A 31 10.18 8.31 -6.59
CA VAL A 31 8.84 7.91 -7.07
C VAL A 31 8.02 7.43 -5.89
N LEU A 32 6.87 8.07 -5.69
CA LEU A 32 5.93 7.74 -4.64
C LEU A 32 4.80 6.87 -5.20
N GLY A 33 4.61 5.68 -4.65
CA GLY A 33 3.45 4.84 -4.90
C GLY A 33 2.31 5.16 -3.93
N LEU A 34 1.08 5.26 -4.43
CA LEU A 34 -0.14 5.42 -3.65
C LEU A 34 -1.08 4.26 -3.96
N LEU A 35 -1.33 3.40 -2.97
CA LEU A 35 -2.18 2.22 -3.10
C LEU A 35 -3.52 2.44 -2.39
N HIS A 36 -4.57 2.62 -3.18
CA HIS A 36 -5.94 2.71 -2.71
C HIS A 36 -6.52 1.32 -2.42
N ASN A 37 -6.87 1.05 -1.17
CA ASN A 37 -7.39 -0.25 -0.74
C ASN A 37 -8.89 -0.46 -1.04
N GLY A 38 -9.54 0.42 -1.80
CA GLY A 38 -10.95 0.27 -2.20
C GLY A 38 -11.97 0.72 -1.15
N LYS A 39 -11.54 1.27 -0.02
CA LYS A 39 -12.41 1.81 1.02
C LYS A 39 -12.90 3.22 0.67
N VAL A 40 -13.99 3.64 1.33
CA VAL A 40 -14.55 4.99 1.16
C VAL A 40 -13.49 6.02 1.58
N ASN A 41 -13.39 7.11 0.82
CA ASN A 41 -12.46 8.23 1.04
C ASN A 41 -10.96 7.89 1.05
N GLY A 42 -10.55 6.65 0.76
CA GLY A 42 -9.14 6.31 0.70
C GLY A 42 -8.41 7.09 -0.39
N ASP A 43 -9.10 7.41 -1.48
CA ASP A 43 -8.59 8.17 -2.61
C ASP A 43 -8.38 9.64 -2.23
N HIS A 44 -9.37 10.22 -1.54
CA HIS A 44 -9.26 11.56 -1.00
C HIS A 44 -8.11 11.69 0.01
N LEU A 45 -7.96 10.72 0.92
CA LEU A 45 -6.84 10.71 1.86
C LEU A 45 -5.49 10.64 1.14
N LEU A 46 -5.35 9.74 0.15
CA LEU A 46 -4.10 9.60 -0.60
C LEU A 46 -3.78 10.85 -1.41
N GLU A 47 -4.80 11.55 -1.91
CA GLU A 47 -4.62 12.81 -2.61
C GLU A 47 -4.11 13.92 -1.66
N LEU A 48 -4.67 14.03 -0.46
CA LEU A 48 -4.15 14.95 0.56
C LEU A 48 -2.70 14.63 0.95
N VAL A 49 -2.35 13.33 1.05
CA VAL A 49 -0.97 12.91 1.28
C VAL A 49 -0.06 13.33 0.13
N ARG A 50 -0.50 13.12 -1.13
CA ARG A 50 0.23 13.54 -2.33
C ARG A 50 0.52 15.04 -2.31
N GLU A 51 -0.49 15.85 -2.01
CA GLU A 51 -0.35 17.31 -1.93
C GLU A 51 0.62 17.73 -0.82
N GLN A 52 0.46 17.18 0.39
CA GLN A 52 1.33 17.53 1.52
C GLN A 52 2.79 17.13 1.31
N LEU A 53 3.04 15.98 0.68
CA LEU A 53 4.38 15.54 0.36
C LEU A 53 4.97 16.33 -0.82
N GLY A 54 4.18 16.59 -1.87
CA GLY A 54 4.61 17.40 -3.02
C GLY A 54 4.89 18.86 -2.68
N ALA A 55 4.26 19.40 -1.65
CA ALA A 55 4.57 20.73 -1.13
C ALA A 55 5.93 20.80 -0.39
N ARG A 56 6.44 19.66 0.10
CA ARG A 56 7.66 19.57 0.93
C ARG A 56 8.85 18.99 0.18
N TYR A 57 8.60 18.12 -0.79
CA TYR A 57 9.61 17.36 -1.54
C TYR A 57 9.39 17.47 -3.03
N ARG A 58 10.48 17.45 -3.79
CA ARG A 58 10.47 17.38 -5.26
C ARG A 58 10.37 15.93 -5.70
N LEU A 59 9.16 15.37 -5.64
CA LEU A 59 8.87 14.03 -6.15
C LEU A 59 9.17 13.97 -7.65
N ARG A 60 9.82 12.89 -8.11
CA ARG A 60 10.04 12.63 -9.54
C ARG A 60 8.73 12.27 -10.24
N GLU A 61 7.95 11.41 -9.60
CA GLU A 61 6.70 10.86 -10.14
C GLU A 61 5.83 10.32 -9.01
N VAL A 62 4.52 10.22 -9.26
CA VAL A 62 3.56 9.57 -8.38
C VAL A 62 2.80 8.49 -9.16
N VAL A 63 2.87 7.25 -8.69
CA VAL A 63 2.15 6.10 -9.24
C VAL A 63 0.93 5.81 -8.37
N VAL A 64 -0.27 5.84 -8.96
CA VAL A 64 -1.51 5.57 -8.23
C VAL A 64 -2.12 4.26 -8.70
N ILE A 65 -2.42 3.36 -7.76
CA ILE A 65 -3.07 2.08 -8.01
C ILE A 65 -4.29 1.95 -7.11
N ARG A 66 -5.38 1.38 -7.65
CA ARG A 66 -6.58 1.07 -6.87
C ARG A 66 -6.89 -0.42 -6.93
N LYS A 67 -6.91 -1.03 -5.76
CA LYS A 67 -7.40 -2.39 -5.58
C LYS A 67 -8.90 -2.49 -5.86
N PRO A 68 -9.38 -3.66 -6.32
CA PRO A 68 -10.80 -3.90 -6.55
C PRO A 68 -11.63 -3.81 -5.26
N SER A 69 -11.07 -4.23 -4.12
CA SER A 69 -11.71 -4.11 -2.79
C SER A 69 -10.70 -4.30 -1.67
N ALA A 70 -11.08 -3.93 -0.45
CA ALA A 70 -10.25 -4.03 0.75
C ALA A 70 -9.91 -5.47 1.15
N SER A 71 -10.81 -6.40 0.85
CA SER A 71 -10.72 -7.82 1.24
C SER A 71 -9.95 -8.69 0.23
N ARG A 72 -9.56 -8.13 -0.92
CA ARG A 72 -8.79 -8.86 -1.94
C ARG A 72 -7.33 -8.43 -1.89
N VAL A 73 -6.42 -9.31 -2.28
CA VAL A 73 -5.03 -8.93 -2.54
C VAL A 73 -5.00 -8.02 -3.77
N ALA A 74 -4.03 -7.11 -3.88
CA ALA A 74 -3.80 -6.38 -5.12
C ALA A 74 -3.37 -7.36 -6.23
N ASP A 75 -3.62 -7.00 -7.48
CA ASP A 75 -3.19 -7.83 -8.60
C ASP A 75 -1.65 -7.91 -8.63
N GLU A 76 -1.11 -9.09 -8.97
CA GLU A 76 0.33 -9.34 -8.93
C GLU A 76 1.10 -8.35 -9.83
N SER A 77 0.54 -8.01 -10.99
CA SER A 77 1.12 -7.00 -11.89
C SER A 77 1.21 -5.61 -11.27
N ASP A 78 0.23 -5.23 -10.44
CA ASP A 78 0.23 -3.95 -9.75
C ASP A 78 1.28 -3.93 -8.63
N LEU A 79 1.41 -5.05 -7.88
CA LEU A 79 2.43 -5.21 -6.85
C LEU A 79 3.83 -5.17 -7.45
N ASP A 80 4.04 -5.89 -8.56
CA ASP A 80 5.30 -5.89 -9.30
C ASP A 80 5.66 -4.50 -9.81
N ARG A 81 4.67 -3.77 -10.34
CA ARG A 81 4.86 -2.39 -10.79
C ARG A 81 5.30 -1.49 -9.64
N LEU A 82 4.59 -1.53 -8.50
CA LEU A 82 4.96 -0.75 -7.32
C LEU A 82 6.36 -1.10 -6.82
N ALA A 83 6.71 -2.38 -6.77
CA ALA A 83 8.02 -2.84 -6.30
C ALA A 83 9.17 -2.43 -7.23
N ARG A 84 8.92 -2.33 -8.54
CA ARG A 84 9.95 -1.96 -9.54
C ARG A 84 10.10 -0.45 -9.72
N GLU A 85 9.00 0.28 -9.69
CA GLU A 85 8.97 1.68 -10.09
C GLU A 85 9.04 2.65 -8.91
N CYS A 86 8.56 2.25 -7.73
CA CYS A 86 8.42 3.14 -6.57
C CYS A 86 9.56 2.96 -5.56
N ASP A 87 10.05 4.07 -5.03
CA ASP A 87 11.03 4.09 -3.94
C ASP A 87 10.36 3.97 -2.55
N ALA A 88 9.11 4.43 -2.45
CA ALA A 88 8.28 4.32 -1.27
C ALA A 88 6.80 4.17 -1.67
N VAL A 89 6.02 3.44 -0.88
CA VAL A 89 4.58 3.25 -1.13
C VAL A 89 3.77 3.59 0.12
N VAL A 90 2.74 4.40 -0.04
CA VAL A 90 1.72 4.66 0.98
C VAL A 90 0.45 3.91 0.62
N THR A 91 -0.06 3.12 1.56
CA THR A 91 -1.33 2.41 1.40
C THR A 91 -2.37 2.99 2.36
N ALA A 92 -3.55 3.31 1.84
CA ALA A 92 -4.66 3.79 2.66
C ALA A 92 -5.34 2.59 3.34
N ILE A 93 -4.86 2.24 4.52
CA ILE A 93 -5.46 1.24 5.40
C ILE A 93 -6.16 1.94 6.58
N GLY A 94 -7.49 1.98 6.56
CA GLY A 94 -8.26 2.65 7.62
C GLY A 94 -9.72 2.80 7.20
N ASP A 95 -10.62 3.08 8.14
CA ASP A 95 -11.98 3.53 7.85
C ASP A 95 -12.07 5.03 8.15
#